data_AF-A0A942ZWY5-F1
#
_entry.id   AF-A0A942ZWY5-F1
#
_cell.length_a   1.000
_cell.length_b   1.000
_cell.length_c   1.000
_cell.angle_alpha   90.00
_cell.angle_beta   90.00
_cell.angle_gamma   90.00
#
_symmetry.space_group_name_H-M   'P 1'
#
loop_
_entity.id
_entity.type
_entity.pdbx_description
1 polymer ?
#
loop_
_entity_poly.entity_id
_entity_poly.type
_entity_poly.pdbx_seq_one_letter_code
_entity_poly.pdbx_strand_id
1 'polypeptide(L)' 'MLQNQLRWLNRDGEKLRDITYNLYINRSNNTLPFRVQKRCCDFRFLEEKCNEYKK' A
#
# COMPACT_ATOMS: atom_id res chain seq x y z
N MET A 1 -6.41 -11.13 -20.26
CA MET A 1 -6.04 -9.91 -19.50
C MET A 1 -5.49 -10.25 -18.12
N LEU A 2 -6.29 -10.87 -17.22
CA LEU A 2 -5.87 -11.22 -15.85
C LEU A 2 -4.65 -12.15 -15.76
N GLN A 3 -4.55 -13.15 -16.63
CA GLN A 3 -3.39 -14.07 -16.64
C GLN A 3 -2.07 -13.36 -16.92
N ASN A 4 -2.07 -12.34 -17.79
CA ASN A 4 -0.87 -11.58 -18.11
C ASN A 4 -0.50 -10.61 -16.97
N GLN A 5 -1.50 -10.00 -16.34
CA GLN A 5 -1.29 -9.17 -15.15
C GLN A 5 -0.70 -10.01 -14.00
N LEU A 6 -1.24 -11.21 -13.76
CA LEU A 6 -0.74 -12.12 -12.74
C LEU A 6 0.70 -12.57 -13.04
N ARG A 7 1.02 -12.92 -14.29
CA ARG A 7 2.39 -13.25 -14.69
C ARG A 7 3.37 -12.10 -14.45
N TRP A 8 2.96 -10.86 -14.76
CA TRP A 8 3.78 -9.68 -14.52
C TRP A 8 3.98 -9.43 -13.02
N LEU A 9 2.90 -9.48 -12.23
CA LEU A 9 2.96 -9.33 -10.77
C LEU A 9 3.85 -10.39 -10.11
N ASN A 10 3.81 -11.64 -10.59
CA ASN A 10 4.64 -12.72 -10.06
C ASN A 10 6.12 -12.55 -10.43
N ARG A 11 6.42 -11.96 -11.59
CA ARG A 11 7.80 -11.66 -12.01
C ARG A 11 8.40 -10.51 -11.21
N ASP A 12 7.63 -9.44 -11.01
CA ASP A 12 8.09 -8.21 -10.36
C ASP A 12 7.66 -8.10 -8.88
N GLY A 13 7.26 -9.22 -8.28
CA GLY A 13 6.61 -9.25 -6.97
C GLY A 13 7.47 -8.74 -5.82
N GLU A 14 8.77 -9.02 -5.85
CA GLU A 14 9.73 -8.51 -4.86
C GLU A 14 9.83 -6.99 -4.90
N LYS A 15 10.07 -6.42 -6.08
CA LYS A 15 10.09 -4.98 -6.30
C LYS A 15 8.77 -4.32 -5.88
N LEU A 16 7.64 -4.95 -6.16
CA LEU A 16 6.34 -4.43 -5.74
C LEU A 16 6.22 -4.41 -4.21
N ARG A 17 6.65 -5.48 -3.53
CA ARG A 17 6.67 -5.54 -2.06
C ARG A 17 7.52 -4.42 -1.48
N ASP A 18 8.74 -4.22 -1.98
CA ASP A 18 9.63 -3.18 -1.48
C ASP A 18 9.03 -1.77 -1.65
N ILE A 19 8.42 -1.49 -2.80
CA ILE A 19 7.75 -0.21 -3.06
C ILE A 19 6.57 -0.03 -2.09
N THR A 20 5.74 -1.05 -1.92
CA THR A 20 4.57 -0.98 -1.03
C THR A 20 4.96 -0.84 0.44
N TYR A 21 6.00 -1.53 0.88
CA TYR A 21 6.55 -1.42 2.23
C TYR A 21 7.06 0.01 2.50
N ASN A 22 7.87 0.54 1.59
CA ASN A 22 8.37 1.90 1.72
C ASN A 22 7.24 2.93 1.69
N LEU A 23 6.24 2.76 0.83
CA LEU A 23 5.07 3.63 0.80
C LEU A 23 4.32 3.62 2.13
N TYR A 24 4.10 2.44 2.71
CA TYR A 24 3.41 2.27 3.98
C TYR A 24 4.17 2.95 5.13
N ILE A 25 5.48 2.69 5.25
CA ILE A 25 6.32 3.30 6.29
C ILE A 25 6.34 4.81 6.17
N ASN A 26 6.57 5.34 4.96
CA ASN A 26 6.64 6.79 4.76
C ASN A 26 5.28 7.46 4.95
N ARG A 27 4.17 6.82 4.55
CA ARG A 27 2.81 7.35 4.80
C ARG A 27 2.49 7.38 6.30
N SER A 28 2.89 6.34 7.02
CA SER A 28 2.67 6.19 8.46
C SER A 28 3.50 7.15 9.29
N ASN A 29 4.68 7.51 8.80
CA ASN A 29 5.58 8.48 9.44
C ASN A 29 5.36 9.92 8.97
N ASN A 30 4.38 10.16 8.09
CA ASN A 30 4.11 11.47 7.47
C ASN A 30 5.33 12.10 6.76
N THR A 31 6.23 11.26 6.22
CA THR A 31 7.43 11.68 5.49
C THR A 31 7.22 11.74 3.97
N LEU A 32 6.06 11.31 3.48
CA LEU A 32 5.72 11.41 2.06
C LEU A 32 5.54 12.88 1.63
N PRO A 33 5.94 13.24 0.39
CA PRO A 33 5.58 14.53 -0.18
C PRO A 33 4.06 14.74 -0.13
N PHE A 34 3.62 15.95 0.24
CA PHE A 34 2.22 16.29 0.43
C PHE A 34 1.30 15.85 -0.74
N ARG A 35 1.77 16.03 -1.99
CA ARG A 35 1.02 15.63 -3.19
C ARG A 35 0.74 14.12 -3.26
N VAL A 36 1.67 13.30 -2.78
CA VAL A 36 1.53 11.84 -2.72
C VAL A 36 0.61 11.48 -1.55
N GLN A 37 0.88 12.05 -0.37
CA GLN A 37 0.08 11.81 0.83
C GLN A 37 -1.41 12.10 0.62
N LYS A 38 -1.75 13.22 -0.04
CA LYS A 38 -3.12 13.62 -0.36
C LYS A 38 -3.86 12.61 -1.25
N ARG A 39 -3.15 11.80 -2.04
CA ARG A 39 -3.72 10.80 -2.95
C ARG A 39 -3.70 9.38 -2.37
N CYS A 40 -2.97 9.18 -1.28
CA CYS A 40 -2.89 7.90 -0.58
C CYS A 40 -3.98 7.81 0.48
N CYS A 41 -4.44 6.59 0.73
CA CYS A 41 -5.29 6.31 1.88
C CYS A 41 -4.57 6.62 3.20
N ASP A 42 -5.35 6.78 4.27
CA ASP A 42 -4.82 6.70 5.62
C ASP A 42 -4.80 5.24 6.07
N PHE A 43 -3.63 4.59 5.99
CA PHE A 43 -3.52 3.15 6.23
C PHE A 43 -3.86 2.78 7.68
N ARG A 44 -3.40 3.57 8.67
CA ARG A 44 -3.67 3.30 10.09
C ARG A 44 -5.16 3.40 10.42
N PHE A 45 -5.82 4.43 9.89
CA PHE A 45 -7.28 4.56 10.06
C PHE A 45 -8.04 3.39 9.44
N LEU A 46 -7.66 2.95 8.23
CA LEU A 46 -8.30 1.80 7.58
C LEU A 46 -8.07 0.48 8.34
N GLU A 47 -6.87 0.29 8.90
CA GLU A 47 -6.55 -0.88 9.73
C GLU A 47 -7.36 -0.91 11.03
N GLU A 48 -7.53 0.25 11.68
CA GLU A 48 -8.41 0.39 12.85
C GLU A 48 -9.85 0.00 12.52
N LYS A 49 -10.41 0.54 11.42
CA LYS A 49 -11.76 0.19 10.98
C LYS A 49 -11.90 -1.27 10.55
N CYS A 50 -10.86 -1.86 9.97
CA CYS A 50 -10.82 -3.29 9.67
C CYS A 50 -10.86 -4.14 10.95
N ASN A 51 -10.15 -3.72 12.00
CA ASN A 51 -10.18 -4.39 13.30
C ASN A 51 -11.52 -4.22 14.01
N GLU A 52 -12.16 -3.06 13.91
CA GLU A 52 -13.52 -2.85 14.41
C GLU A 52 -14.53 -3.77 13.71
N TYR A 53 -14.45 -3.89 12.38
CA TYR A 53 -15.34 -4.76 11.60
C TYR A 53 -15.21 -6.25 11.94
N LYS A 54 -14.00 -6.68 12.36
CA LYS A 54 -13.72 -8.07 12.73
C LYS A 54 -14.14 -8.41 14.16
N LYS A 55 -14.48 -7.42 14.99
CA LYS A 55 -15.03 -7.63 16.34
C LYS A 55 -16.51 -7.96 16.26
#